data_AF-A0A7N2R7N1-F1
#
_entry.id   AF-A0A7N2R7N1-F1
#
_cell.length_a   1.000
_cell.length_b   1.000
_cell.length_c   1.000
_cell.angle_alpha   90.00
_cell.angle_beta   90.00
_cell.angle_gamma   90.00
#
_symmetry.space_group_name_H-M   'P 1'
#
loop_
_entity.id
_entity.type
_entity.pdbx_description
1 polymer ?
#
loop_
_entity_poly.entity_id
_entity_poly.type
_entity_poly.pdbx_seq_one_letter_code
_entity_poly.pdbx_strand_id
1 'polypeptide(L)'
;MTKGSDSSSLVRLNIGGKKYCTTVDTLSQREPDSMLAAMFSGRHTLCQDPQKGYVFVDRDGKHFRHILNWLRDGVIPTLKDGEYSELLREAEYYQLLGLIDGINAILNKRKEDDEFNTELTRTDIIKCIQSERVRFRGVNLSGLDLSKLDLSLVDFSCACLKNVFFSRANLLSAKFRDVDAEGSNFHNATLRECEFNGANLRGALLAGANLQSANLQGNLFFSFKYATLFIDVNALKLTTYVIILFRISLNL
;
A
#
# COMPACT_ATOMS: atom_id res chain seq x y z
N MET A 1 53.17 4.85 -34.44
CA MET A 1 53.15 4.20 -33.11
C MET A 1 52.15 4.94 -32.24
N THR A 2 50.97 4.35 -32.10
CA THR A 2 49.86 4.84 -31.27
C THR A 2 50.23 4.68 -29.79
N LYS A 3 50.44 5.79 -29.07
CA LYS A 3 50.47 5.75 -27.61
C LYS A 3 49.03 5.67 -27.12
N GLY A 4 48.56 4.45 -26.85
CA GLY A 4 47.52 4.26 -25.86
C GLY A 4 48.06 4.66 -24.49
N SER A 5 47.35 5.51 -23.76
CA SER A 5 47.65 5.83 -22.37
C SER A 5 46.38 5.68 -21.54
N ASP A 6 46.04 4.42 -21.26
CA ASP A 6 45.25 4.04 -20.10
C ASP A 6 45.97 4.49 -18.82
N SER A 7 45.50 5.58 -18.22
CA SER A 7 45.63 5.77 -16.77
C SER A 7 44.53 6.71 -16.31
N SER A 8 43.42 6.15 -15.88
CA SER A 8 42.41 6.85 -15.07
C SER A 8 43.13 7.50 -13.88
N SER A 9 43.30 8.81 -13.90
CA SER A 9 44.12 9.52 -12.91
C SER A 9 43.45 9.47 -11.53
N LEU A 10 44.24 9.09 -10.53
CA LEU A 10 43.78 8.93 -9.16
C LEU A 10 43.52 10.30 -8.53
N VAL A 11 42.37 10.45 -7.89
CA VAL A 11 41.93 11.67 -7.21
C VAL A 11 41.76 11.41 -5.73
N ARG A 12 42.35 12.27 -4.90
CA ARG A 12 42.20 12.27 -3.45
C ARG A 12 41.32 13.44 -3.04
N LEU A 13 40.23 13.16 -2.34
CA LEU A 13 39.22 14.14 -1.93
C LEU A 13 39.17 14.24 -0.41
N ASN A 14 38.99 15.45 0.11
CA ASN A 14 38.69 15.71 1.51
C ASN A 14 37.37 16.50 1.60
N ILE A 15 36.29 15.81 1.96
CA ILE A 15 34.93 16.37 2.01
C ILE A 15 34.59 16.62 3.48
N GLY A 16 34.71 17.88 3.93
CA GLY A 16 34.43 18.28 5.31
C GLY A 16 35.20 17.49 6.37
N GLY A 17 36.44 17.10 6.06
CA GLY A 17 37.30 16.29 6.94
C GLY A 17 37.29 14.79 6.64
N LYS A 18 36.34 14.29 5.84
CA LYS A 18 36.31 12.88 5.41
C LYS A 18 37.09 12.66 4.13
N LYS A 19 38.05 11.73 4.17
CA LYS A 19 38.98 11.46 3.09
C LYS A 19 38.47 10.34 2.18
N TYR A 20 38.49 10.58 0.89
CA TYR A 20 38.11 9.62 -0.15
C TYR A 20 39.20 9.52 -1.21
N CYS A 21 39.22 8.38 -1.89
CA CYS A 21 40.09 8.12 -3.03
C CYS A 21 39.25 7.52 -4.15
N THR A 22 39.38 8.06 -5.35
CA THR A 22 38.63 7.63 -6.53
C THR A 22 39.42 7.98 -7.79
N THR A 23 38.78 7.94 -8.95
CA THR A 23 39.40 8.30 -10.23
C THR A 23 38.64 9.44 -10.90
N VAL A 24 39.31 10.20 -11.79
CA VAL A 24 38.66 11.23 -12.61
C VAL A 24 37.50 10.62 -13.40
N ASP A 25 37.71 9.44 -13.99
CA ASP A 25 36.68 8.69 -14.72
C ASP A 25 35.41 8.47 -13.89
N THR A 26 35.56 8.07 -12.63
CA THR A 26 34.41 7.90 -11.74
C THR A 26 33.64 9.22 -11.55
N LEU A 27 34.35 10.34 -11.45
CA LEU A 27 33.76 11.65 -11.19
C LEU A 27 33.15 12.30 -12.45
N SER A 28 33.45 11.81 -13.64
CA SER A 28 33.09 12.46 -14.91
C SER A 28 32.25 11.61 -15.86
N GLN A 29 32.36 10.28 -15.83
CA GLN A 29 31.74 9.42 -16.85
C GLN A 29 30.22 9.38 -16.77
N ARG A 30 29.66 9.21 -15.56
CA ARG A 30 28.22 9.02 -15.38
C ARG A 30 27.43 10.31 -15.58
N GLU A 31 27.99 11.42 -15.12
CA GLU A 31 27.33 12.71 -15.16
C GLU A 31 28.30 13.81 -15.57
N PRO A 32 28.57 13.92 -16.88
CA PRO A 32 29.59 14.83 -17.43
C PRO A 32 29.29 16.32 -17.18
N ASP A 33 28.03 16.65 -16.97
CA ASP A 33 27.57 18.03 -16.71
C ASP A 33 27.51 18.37 -15.22
N SER A 34 27.89 17.44 -14.33
CA SER A 34 27.92 17.66 -12.89
C SER A 34 29.03 18.62 -12.47
N MET A 35 28.88 19.21 -11.27
CA MET A 35 29.93 20.03 -10.66
C MET A 35 31.23 19.23 -10.48
N LEU A 36 31.14 17.95 -10.11
CA LEU A 36 32.31 17.08 -9.94
C LEU A 36 33.05 16.87 -11.27
N ALA A 37 32.33 16.59 -12.35
CA ALA A 37 32.92 16.48 -13.68
C ALA A 37 33.59 17.80 -14.12
N ALA A 38 32.93 18.94 -13.86
CA ALA A 38 33.48 20.26 -14.17
C ALA A 38 34.77 20.57 -13.40
N MET A 39 34.81 20.25 -12.09
CA MET A 39 35.99 20.42 -11.23
C MET A 39 37.19 19.64 -11.76
N PHE A 40 36.98 18.41 -12.22
CA PHE A 40 38.04 17.52 -12.67
C PHE A 40 38.21 17.47 -14.20
N SER A 41 37.60 18.40 -14.94
CA SER A 41 37.73 18.53 -16.41
C SER A 41 39.09 19.04 -16.88
N GLY A 42 39.98 19.43 -15.96
CA GLY A 42 41.28 20.05 -16.27
C GLY A 42 41.22 21.54 -16.64
N ARG A 43 40.02 22.13 -16.69
CA ARG A 43 39.79 23.55 -17.02
C ARG A 43 39.84 24.49 -15.82
N HIS A 44 39.84 23.95 -14.60
CA HIS A 44 39.80 24.73 -13.36
C HIS A 44 41.01 24.41 -12.48
N THR A 45 41.60 25.44 -11.89
CA THR A 45 42.66 25.27 -10.88
C THR A 45 42.03 24.84 -9.57
N LEU A 46 42.32 23.62 -9.11
CA LEU A 46 41.84 23.11 -7.83
C LEU A 46 42.84 23.43 -6.72
N CYS A 47 42.34 23.94 -5.59
CA CYS A 47 43.13 24.06 -4.37
C CYS A 47 43.41 22.67 -3.80
N GLN A 48 44.67 22.25 -3.81
CA GLN A 48 45.13 20.97 -3.29
C GLN A 48 46.03 21.16 -2.07
N ASP A 49 45.94 20.24 -1.11
CA ASP A 49 46.89 20.14 -0.01
C ASP A 49 48.31 19.95 -0.58
N PRO A 50 49.27 20.87 -0.30
CA PRO A 50 50.61 20.82 -0.90
C PRO A 50 51.43 19.59 -0.53
N GLN A 51 51.14 18.94 0.60
CA GLN A 51 51.88 17.79 1.10
C GLN A 51 51.25 16.46 0.70
N LYS A 52 49.92 16.40 0.62
CA LYS A 52 49.17 15.13 0.49
C LYS A 52 48.31 15.05 -0.77
N GLY A 53 48.17 16.14 -1.53
CA GLY A 53 47.46 16.17 -2.80
C GLY A 53 45.94 16.00 -2.70
N TYR A 54 45.35 16.28 -1.53
CA TYR A 54 43.90 16.22 -1.35
C TYR A 54 43.25 17.48 -1.90
N VAL A 55 42.23 17.33 -2.75
CA VAL A 55 41.31 18.42 -3.09
C VAL A 55 40.30 18.55 -1.96
N PHE A 56 40.24 19.73 -1.35
CA PHE A 56 39.30 20.00 -0.27
C PHE A 56 37.96 20.51 -0.82
N VAL A 57 36.86 20.00 -0.25
CA VAL A 57 35.50 20.46 -0.52
C VAL A 57 34.83 20.69 0.83
N ASP A 58 34.38 21.91 1.05
CA ASP A 58 33.76 22.35 2.30
C ASP A 58 32.27 21.97 2.35
N ARG A 59 32.02 20.66 2.46
CA ARG A 59 30.69 20.04 2.50
C ARG A 59 30.64 18.92 3.53
N ASP A 60 29.45 18.51 3.94
CA ASP A 60 29.31 17.38 4.86
C ASP A 60 29.69 16.05 4.17
N GLY A 61 30.80 15.46 4.62
CA GLY A 61 31.26 14.17 4.11
C GLY A 61 30.39 12.97 4.48
N LYS A 62 29.36 13.12 5.33
CA LYS A 62 28.46 12.04 5.80
C LYS A 62 27.96 11.15 4.67
N HIS A 63 27.41 11.75 3.62
CA HIS A 63 26.75 11.03 2.52
C HIS A 63 27.59 10.88 1.26
N PHE A 64 28.80 11.44 1.24
CA PHE A 64 29.64 11.42 0.04
C PHE A 64 30.02 10.01 -0.43
N ARG A 65 30.08 9.03 0.49
CA ARG A 65 30.23 7.61 0.12
C ARG A 65 29.13 7.12 -0.82
N HIS A 66 27.89 7.55 -0.60
CA HIS A 66 26.74 7.15 -1.41
C HIS A 66 26.81 7.78 -2.81
N ILE A 67 27.22 9.05 -2.89
CA ILE A 67 27.50 9.72 -4.17
C ILE A 67 28.58 8.95 -4.95
N LEU A 68 29.70 8.61 -4.32
CA LEU A 68 30.78 7.87 -4.99
C LEU A 68 30.34 6.49 -5.46
N ASN A 69 29.58 5.75 -4.66
CA ASN A 69 29.08 4.45 -5.07
C ASN A 69 28.12 4.57 -6.24
N TRP A 70 27.17 5.51 -6.18
CA TRP A 70 26.26 5.77 -7.28
C TRP A 70 27.00 6.18 -8.56
N LEU A 71 28.03 7.02 -8.47
CA LEU A 71 28.87 7.35 -9.63
C LEU A 71 29.53 6.10 -10.24
N ARG A 72 29.97 5.15 -9.42
CA ARG A 72 30.60 3.89 -9.86
C ARG A 72 29.59 2.94 -10.50
N ASP A 73 28.55 2.55 -9.77
CA ASP A 73 27.67 1.44 -10.15
C ASP A 73 26.26 1.87 -10.58
N GLY A 74 25.85 3.11 -10.29
CA GLY A 74 24.53 3.67 -10.62
C GLY A 74 23.42 3.23 -9.67
N VAL A 75 23.73 2.47 -8.62
CA VAL A 75 22.74 1.93 -7.70
C VAL A 75 22.34 3.02 -6.71
N ILE A 76 21.04 3.31 -6.65
CA ILE A 76 20.48 4.24 -5.66
C ILE A 76 20.56 3.57 -4.28
N PRO A 77 21.16 4.23 -3.27
CA PRO A 77 21.35 3.61 -1.96
C PRO A 77 20.01 3.37 -1.25
N THR A 78 19.94 2.29 -0.48
CA THR A 78 18.85 2.04 0.45
C THR A 78 19.14 2.75 1.78
N LEU A 79 18.35 3.78 2.09
CA LEU A 79 18.51 4.63 3.27
C LEU A 79 17.21 4.75 4.08
N LYS A 80 17.32 5.30 5.30
CA LYS A 80 16.16 5.75 6.07
C LYS A 80 15.63 7.07 5.50
N ASP A 81 14.35 7.38 5.70
CA ASP A 81 13.70 8.53 5.06
C ASP A 81 14.37 9.87 5.35
N GLY A 82 14.79 10.11 6.60
CA GLY A 82 15.53 11.33 6.96
C GLY A 82 16.91 11.44 6.30
N GLU A 83 17.54 10.32 5.96
CA GLU A 83 18.85 10.30 5.30
C GLU A 83 18.75 10.60 3.80
N TYR A 84 17.62 10.30 3.16
CA TYR A 84 17.40 10.68 1.75
C TYR A 84 17.35 12.21 1.58
N SER A 85 16.72 12.94 2.50
CA SER A 85 16.72 14.41 2.46
C SER A 85 18.13 15.00 2.62
N GLU A 86 18.98 14.38 3.44
CA GLU A 86 20.37 14.79 3.58
C GLU A 86 21.19 14.48 2.33
N LEU A 87 21.02 13.29 1.73
CA LEU A 87 21.69 12.92 0.48
C LEU A 87 21.22 13.79 -0.70
N LEU A 88 19.93 14.11 -0.80
CA LEU A 88 19.39 14.99 -1.84
C LEU A 88 20.06 16.36 -1.84
N ARG A 89 20.25 16.97 -0.65
CA ARG A 89 20.94 18.26 -0.55
C ARG A 89 22.37 18.23 -1.07
N GLU A 90 23.09 17.12 -0.87
CA GLU A 90 24.43 16.96 -1.43
C GLU A 90 24.37 16.67 -2.94
N ALA A 91 23.44 15.84 -3.40
CA ALA A 91 23.26 15.56 -4.83
C ALA A 91 22.91 16.84 -5.62
N GLU A 92 22.07 17.72 -5.08
CA GLU A 92 21.76 19.04 -5.62
C GLU A 92 23.01 19.93 -5.68
N TYR A 93 23.80 19.97 -4.60
CA TYR A 93 25.04 20.76 -4.57
C TYR A 93 26.02 20.32 -5.67
N TYR A 94 26.23 19.01 -5.83
CA TYR A 94 27.10 18.46 -6.87
C TYR A 94 26.46 18.42 -8.26
N GLN A 95 25.19 18.82 -8.39
CA GLN A 95 24.42 18.82 -9.63
C GLN A 95 24.32 17.42 -10.25
N LEU A 96 23.94 16.44 -9.44
CA LEU A 96 23.79 15.05 -9.83
C LEU A 96 22.32 14.71 -10.14
N LEU A 97 21.81 15.21 -11.26
CA LEU A 97 20.41 15.07 -11.68
C LEU A 97 19.95 13.61 -11.73
N GLY A 98 20.78 12.70 -12.27
CA GLY A 98 20.43 11.29 -12.34
C GLY A 98 20.24 10.63 -10.97
N LEU A 99 21.01 11.06 -9.96
CA LEU A 99 20.85 10.60 -8.58
C LEU A 99 19.60 11.21 -7.94
N ILE A 100 19.34 12.50 -8.18
CA ILE A 100 18.16 13.20 -7.68
C ILE A 100 16.89 12.52 -8.20
N ASP A 101 16.80 12.27 -9.51
CA ASP A 101 15.66 11.61 -10.14
C ASP A 101 15.46 10.18 -9.60
N GLY A 102 16.55 9.42 -9.46
CA GLY A 102 16.51 8.07 -8.91
C GLY A 102 16.03 8.02 -7.46
N ILE A 103 16.44 8.98 -6.62
CA ILE A 103 15.95 9.08 -5.23
C ILE A 103 14.47 9.46 -5.23
N ASN A 104 14.07 10.47 -6.01
CA ASN A 104 12.68 10.92 -6.07
C ASN A 104 11.74 9.82 -6.56
N ALA A 105 12.17 8.99 -7.52
CA ALA A 105 11.39 7.84 -7.98
C ALA A 105 11.14 6.82 -6.85
N ILE A 106 12.15 6.54 -6.01
CA ILE A 106 11.99 5.65 -4.84
C ILE A 106 11.04 6.27 -3.81
N LEU A 107 11.21 7.55 -3.50
CA LEU A 107 10.38 8.25 -2.52
C LEU A 107 8.93 8.35 -2.98
N ASN A 108 8.68 8.56 -4.27
CA ASN A 108 7.32 8.59 -4.83
C ASN A 108 6.70 7.19 -4.83
N LYS A 109 7.46 6.15 -5.20
CA LYS A 109 6.97 4.77 -5.11
C LYS A 109 6.59 4.37 -3.68
N ARG A 110 7.39 4.76 -2.69
CA ARG A 110 7.06 4.52 -1.27
C ARG A 110 5.77 5.25 -0.86
N LYS A 111 5.55 6.47 -1.35
CA LYS A 111 4.29 7.20 -1.10
C LYS A 111 3.09 6.53 -1.75
N GLU A 112 3.24 5.99 -2.96
CA GLU A 112 2.18 5.21 -3.63
C GLU A 112 1.86 3.90 -2.86
N ASP A 113 2.88 3.21 -2.35
CA ASP A 113 2.72 2.01 -1.52
C ASP A 113 2.05 2.35 -0.17
N ASP A 114 2.38 3.50 0.44
CA ASP A 114 1.75 3.98 1.68
C ASP A 114 0.30 4.46 1.46
N GLU A 115 -0.03 5.03 0.29
CA GLU A 115 -1.39 5.41 -0.09
C GLU A 115 -2.28 4.16 -0.29
N PHE A 116 -1.70 3.05 -0.75
CA PHE A 116 -2.33 1.73 -0.79
C PHE A 116 -2.54 1.10 0.61
N ASN A 117 -1.94 1.67 1.65
CA ASN A 117 -2.09 1.25 3.04
C ASN A 117 -3.05 2.17 3.84
N THR A 118 -3.75 3.08 3.16
CA THR A 118 -4.88 3.81 3.74
C THR A 118 -6.10 2.89 3.81
N GLU A 119 -6.77 2.88 4.97
CA GLU A 119 -8.00 2.14 5.19
C GLU A 119 -9.03 2.53 4.10
N LEU A 120 -9.46 1.56 3.28
CA LEU A 120 -10.42 1.77 2.20
C LEU A 120 -11.60 2.61 2.68
N THR A 121 -11.89 3.75 2.05
CA THR A 121 -12.97 4.62 2.52
C THR A 121 -14.30 4.24 1.89
N ARG A 122 -15.43 4.66 2.50
CA ARG A 122 -16.76 4.56 1.89
C ARG A 122 -16.79 5.18 0.48
N THR A 123 -16.07 6.27 0.25
CA THR A 123 -16.00 6.94 -1.06
C THR A 123 -15.34 6.06 -2.11
N ASP A 124 -14.28 5.33 -1.74
CA ASP A 124 -13.60 4.41 -2.66
C ASP A 124 -14.53 3.26 -3.06
N ILE A 125 -15.30 2.74 -2.10
CA ILE A 125 -16.33 1.73 -2.36
C ILE A 125 -17.39 2.25 -3.34
N ILE A 126 -17.89 3.48 -3.13
CA ILE A 126 -18.87 4.09 -4.03
C ILE A 126 -18.31 4.23 -5.45
N LYS A 127 -17.07 4.71 -5.59
CA LYS A 127 -16.40 4.81 -6.90
C LYS A 127 -16.24 3.45 -7.56
N CYS A 128 -15.88 2.42 -6.79
CA CYS A 128 -15.77 1.06 -7.30
C CYS A 128 -17.11 0.57 -7.85
N ILE A 129 -18.21 0.72 -7.12
CA ILE A 129 -19.57 0.27 -7.52
C ILE A 129 -20.03 0.91 -8.83
N GLN A 130 -19.57 2.11 -9.12
CA GLN A 130 -19.88 2.82 -10.37
C GLN A 130 -19.04 2.33 -11.57
N SER A 131 -17.98 1.54 -11.34
CA SER A 131 -17.14 0.95 -12.38
C SER A 131 -17.52 -0.52 -12.57
N GLU A 132 -17.93 -0.90 -13.78
CA GLU A 132 -18.85 -1.99 -14.13
C GLU A 132 -18.59 -3.44 -13.64
N ARG A 133 -17.56 -3.75 -12.83
CA ARG A 133 -17.38 -5.08 -12.20
C ARG A 133 -16.68 -4.99 -10.84
N VAL A 134 -17.47 -4.91 -9.77
CA VAL A 134 -16.92 -4.85 -8.41
C VAL A 134 -16.71 -6.22 -7.79
N ARG A 135 -15.51 -6.46 -7.28
CA ARG A 135 -15.19 -7.61 -6.42
C ARG A 135 -14.38 -7.11 -5.23
N PHE A 136 -14.82 -7.45 -4.02
CA PHE A 136 -14.12 -7.17 -2.77
C PHE A 136 -13.62 -8.46 -2.11
N ARG A 137 -13.30 -9.47 -2.92
CA ARG A 137 -12.81 -10.77 -2.44
C ARG A 137 -11.50 -10.57 -1.66
N GLY A 138 -11.45 -11.04 -0.41
CA GLY A 138 -10.25 -10.96 0.43
C GLY A 138 -9.91 -9.57 0.97
N VAL A 139 -10.77 -8.58 0.76
CA VAL A 139 -10.52 -7.19 1.16
C VAL A 139 -10.88 -6.97 2.63
N ASN A 140 -10.13 -6.13 3.35
CA ASN A 140 -10.52 -5.65 4.67
C ASN A 140 -11.39 -4.40 4.54
N LEU A 141 -12.65 -4.51 4.95
CA LEU A 141 -13.63 -3.43 4.95
C LEU A 141 -14.13 -3.14 6.37
N SER A 142 -13.42 -3.61 7.40
CA SER A 142 -13.86 -3.54 8.79
C SER A 142 -14.21 -2.12 9.20
N GLY A 143 -15.29 -1.96 9.96
CA GLY A 143 -15.73 -0.66 10.50
C GLY A 143 -16.39 0.29 9.49
N LEU A 144 -16.37 -0.02 8.19
CA LEU A 144 -16.91 0.90 7.19
C LEU A 144 -18.42 1.03 7.27
N ASP A 145 -18.90 2.24 6.99
CA ASP A 145 -20.30 2.47 6.73
C ASP A 145 -20.61 2.21 5.26
N LEU A 146 -21.30 1.11 4.97
CA LEU A 146 -21.81 0.71 3.65
C LEU A 146 -23.35 0.75 3.61
N SER A 147 -23.98 1.45 4.56
CA SER A 147 -25.43 1.55 4.68
C SER A 147 -26.04 2.17 3.44
N LYS A 148 -27.22 1.67 3.05
CA LYS A 148 -28.03 2.15 1.92
C LYS A 148 -27.38 2.03 0.53
N LEU A 149 -26.21 1.40 0.41
CA LEU A 149 -25.58 1.18 -0.90
C LEU A 149 -26.27 0.05 -1.65
N ASP A 150 -26.24 0.12 -2.99
CA ASP A 150 -26.51 -1.02 -3.84
C ASP A 150 -25.23 -1.83 -4.03
N LEU A 151 -25.24 -3.01 -3.43
CA LEU A 151 -24.15 -3.98 -3.39
C LEU A 151 -24.66 -5.34 -3.91
N SER A 152 -25.74 -5.31 -4.71
CA SER A 152 -26.27 -6.52 -5.34
C SER A 152 -25.21 -7.18 -6.22
N LEU A 153 -25.18 -8.51 -6.21
CA LEU A 153 -24.26 -9.35 -6.98
C LEU A 153 -22.76 -9.19 -6.63
N VAL A 154 -22.40 -8.37 -5.64
CA VAL A 154 -21.00 -8.15 -5.27
C VAL A 154 -20.41 -9.40 -4.61
N ASP A 155 -19.17 -9.73 -4.99
CA ASP A 155 -18.41 -10.82 -4.38
C ASP A 155 -17.55 -10.29 -3.23
N PHE A 156 -17.98 -10.58 -1.99
CA PHE A 156 -17.25 -10.31 -0.74
C PHE A 156 -16.52 -11.55 -0.21
N SER A 157 -16.44 -12.65 -0.95
CA SER A 157 -15.91 -13.90 -0.40
C SER A 157 -14.52 -13.71 0.23
N CYS A 158 -14.25 -14.34 1.37
CA CYS A 158 -13.00 -14.22 2.13
C CYS A 158 -12.66 -12.80 2.66
N ALA A 159 -13.56 -11.82 2.53
CA ALA A 159 -13.36 -10.48 3.06
C ALA A 159 -13.42 -10.44 4.60
N CYS A 160 -12.74 -9.45 5.18
CA CYS A 160 -12.89 -9.09 6.59
C CYS A 160 -13.92 -7.95 6.69
N LEU A 161 -15.12 -8.29 7.18
CA LEU A 161 -16.26 -7.39 7.34
C LEU A 161 -16.60 -7.23 8.82
N LYS A 162 -15.61 -7.08 9.71
CA LYS A 162 -15.90 -6.90 11.14
C LYS A 162 -16.53 -5.54 11.39
N ASN A 163 -17.61 -5.49 12.16
CA ASN A 163 -18.28 -4.25 12.56
C ASN A 163 -18.66 -3.32 11.39
N VAL A 164 -18.99 -3.87 10.21
CA VAL A 164 -19.39 -3.07 9.04
C VAL A 164 -20.87 -2.73 9.13
N PHE A 165 -21.24 -1.51 8.73
CA PHE A 165 -22.64 -1.09 8.69
C PHE A 165 -23.22 -1.34 7.31
N PHE A 166 -24.09 -2.34 7.18
CA PHE A 166 -24.89 -2.66 5.99
C PHE A 166 -26.37 -2.27 6.17
N SER A 167 -26.69 -1.36 7.09
CA SER A 167 -28.08 -1.01 7.39
C SER A 167 -28.80 -0.52 6.14
N ARG A 168 -29.94 -1.14 5.81
CA ARG A 168 -30.75 -0.83 4.61
C ARG A 168 -30.00 -0.96 3.27
N ALA A 169 -28.87 -1.66 3.22
CA ALA A 169 -28.16 -1.92 1.96
C ALA A 169 -28.92 -2.96 1.11
N ASN A 170 -28.80 -2.85 -0.22
CA ASN A 170 -29.25 -3.89 -1.14
C ASN A 170 -28.09 -4.85 -1.39
N LEU A 171 -28.20 -6.09 -0.92
CA LEU A 171 -27.18 -7.13 -1.05
C LEU A 171 -27.72 -8.34 -1.81
N LEU A 172 -28.77 -8.17 -2.63
CA LEU A 172 -29.39 -9.23 -3.42
C LEU A 172 -28.33 -10.06 -4.16
N SER A 173 -28.34 -11.37 -3.92
CA SER A 173 -27.44 -12.35 -4.54
C SER A 173 -25.93 -12.08 -4.33
N ALA A 174 -25.55 -11.31 -3.30
CA ALA A 174 -24.16 -11.09 -2.94
C ALA A 174 -23.52 -12.36 -2.35
N LYS A 175 -22.21 -12.49 -2.53
CA LYS A 175 -21.44 -13.67 -2.08
C LYS A 175 -20.63 -13.33 -0.85
N PHE A 176 -20.87 -14.07 0.24
CA PHE A 176 -20.21 -13.92 1.54
C PHE A 176 -19.52 -15.22 1.98
N ARG A 177 -19.04 -16.04 1.04
CA ARG A 177 -18.36 -17.29 1.39
C ARG A 177 -17.10 -17.03 2.20
N ASP A 178 -16.92 -17.73 3.31
CA ASP A 178 -15.76 -17.63 4.20
C ASP A 178 -15.44 -16.21 4.69
N VAL A 179 -16.46 -15.35 4.81
CA VAL A 179 -16.33 -13.97 5.30
C VAL A 179 -16.28 -13.92 6.82
N ASP A 180 -15.46 -13.01 7.36
CA ASP A 180 -15.53 -12.66 8.78
C ASP A 180 -16.40 -11.41 8.99
N ALA A 181 -17.69 -11.60 9.28
CA ALA A 181 -18.68 -10.53 9.48
C ALA A 181 -19.09 -10.37 10.95
N GLU A 182 -18.19 -10.67 11.89
CA GLU A 182 -18.43 -10.50 13.32
C GLU A 182 -18.86 -9.05 13.64
N GLY A 183 -19.97 -8.91 14.38
CA GLY A 183 -20.49 -7.61 14.81
C GLY A 183 -21.07 -6.72 13.71
N SER A 184 -21.14 -7.19 12.46
CA SER A 184 -21.71 -6.40 11.35
C SER A 184 -23.20 -6.13 11.49
N ASN A 185 -23.64 -4.97 11.01
CA ASN A 185 -25.02 -4.51 11.13
C ASN A 185 -25.77 -4.58 9.78
N PHE A 186 -26.61 -5.60 9.61
CA PHE A 186 -27.48 -5.82 8.46
C PHE A 186 -28.95 -5.39 8.72
N HIS A 187 -29.19 -4.49 9.68
CA HIS A 187 -30.56 -4.06 10.02
C HIS A 187 -31.32 -3.54 8.79
N ASN A 188 -32.51 -4.11 8.54
CA ASN A 188 -33.36 -3.82 7.37
C ASN A 188 -32.67 -3.96 6.00
N ALA A 189 -31.59 -4.75 5.89
CA ALA A 189 -30.91 -5.01 4.61
C ALA A 189 -31.65 -6.06 3.76
N THR A 190 -31.47 -6.01 2.43
CA THR A 190 -31.96 -7.05 1.51
C THR A 190 -30.86 -8.08 1.30
N LEU A 191 -30.98 -9.26 1.92
CA LEU A 191 -30.03 -10.38 1.85
C LEU A 191 -30.58 -11.58 1.07
N ARG A 192 -31.53 -11.33 0.16
CA ARG A 192 -32.15 -12.39 -0.65
C ARG A 192 -31.11 -13.10 -1.49
N GLU A 193 -31.22 -14.43 -1.61
CA GLU A 193 -30.36 -15.26 -2.47
C GLU A 193 -28.84 -15.14 -2.19
N CYS A 194 -28.45 -14.63 -1.02
CA CYS A 194 -27.04 -14.51 -0.63
C CYS A 194 -26.40 -15.88 -0.30
N GLU A 195 -25.10 -16.00 -0.54
CA GLU A 195 -24.30 -17.17 -0.15
C GLU A 195 -23.46 -16.89 1.10
N PHE A 196 -23.80 -17.47 2.26
CA PHE A 196 -23.08 -17.30 3.53
C PHE A 196 -22.30 -18.56 3.97
N ASN A 197 -21.98 -19.48 3.05
CA ASN A 197 -21.28 -20.71 3.43
C ASN A 197 -19.93 -20.40 4.10
N GLY A 198 -19.72 -20.90 5.32
CA GLY A 198 -18.47 -20.68 6.07
C GLY A 198 -18.31 -19.28 6.66
N ALA A 199 -19.31 -18.40 6.58
CA ALA A 199 -19.23 -17.07 7.16
C ALA A 199 -19.22 -17.09 8.71
N ASN A 200 -18.51 -16.14 9.31
CA ASN A 200 -18.63 -15.82 10.73
C ASN A 200 -19.62 -14.66 10.91
N LEU A 201 -20.81 -14.95 11.43
CA LEU A 201 -21.87 -13.96 11.71
C LEU A 201 -22.08 -13.74 13.21
N ARG A 202 -21.08 -14.06 14.04
CA ARG A 202 -21.17 -13.87 15.49
C ARG A 202 -21.47 -12.40 15.82
N GLY A 203 -22.52 -12.16 16.61
CA GLY A 203 -22.90 -10.82 17.02
C GLY A 203 -23.45 -9.92 15.90
N ALA A 204 -23.63 -10.43 14.68
CA ALA A 204 -24.21 -9.67 13.59
C ALA A 204 -25.68 -9.30 13.87
N LEU A 205 -26.09 -8.09 13.51
CA LEU A 205 -27.44 -7.59 13.70
C LEU A 205 -28.27 -7.78 12.42
N LEU A 206 -29.24 -8.69 12.45
CA LEU A 206 -30.08 -9.06 11.29
C LEU A 206 -31.56 -8.64 11.46
N ALA A 207 -31.89 -7.82 12.45
CA ALA A 207 -33.27 -7.41 12.71
C ALA A 207 -33.87 -6.72 11.48
N GLY A 208 -35.00 -7.24 10.98
CA GLY A 208 -35.69 -6.72 9.78
C GLY A 208 -35.00 -7.01 8.45
N ALA A 209 -33.87 -7.74 8.45
CA ALA A 209 -33.22 -8.15 7.20
C ALA A 209 -34.07 -9.19 6.45
N ASN A 210 -34.12 -9.08 5.12
CA ASN A 210 -34.80 -10.05 4.26
C ASN A 210 -33.82 -11.14 3.80
N LEU A 211 -33.92 -12.34 4.39
CA LEU A 211 -33.06 -13.50 4.13
C LEU A 211 -33.71 -14.56 3.23
N GLN A 212 -34.77 -14.22 2.49
CA GLN A 212 -35.46 -15.18 1.64
C GLN A 212 -34.49 -15.83 0.64
N SER A 213 -34.49 -17.17 0.60
CA SER A 213 -33.60 -17.99 -0.25
C SER A 213 -32.10 -17.80 0.00
N ALA A 214 -31.69 -17.18 1.12
CA ALA A 214 -30.27 -17.09 1.49
C ALA A 214 -29.74 -18.47 1.91
N ASN A 215 -28.54 -18.83 1.45
CA ASN A 215 -27.87 -20.05 1.84
C ASN A 215 -27.00 -19.79 3.08
N LEU A 216 -27.46 -20.26 4.24
CA LEU A 216 -26.80 -20.12 5.55
C LEU A 216 -26.10 -21.42 6.00
N GLN A 217 -25.92 -22.42 5.13
CA GLN A 217 -25.33 -23.70 5.50
C GLN A 217 -23.93 -23.55 6.10
N GLY A 218 -23.67 -24.23 7.22
CA GLY A 218 -22.35 -24.24 7.88
C GLY A 218 -22.07 -23.07 8.85
N ASN A 219 -23.01 -22.15 9.05
CA ASN A 219 -22.87 -21.09 10.04
C ASN A 219 -23.18 -21.62 11.46
N LEU A 220 -22.16 -21.79 12.29
CA LEU A 220 -22.24 -22.44 13.61
C LEU A 220 -22.65 -21.51 14.77
N PHE A 221 -22.66 -20.19 14.56
CA PHE A 221 -22.85 -19.21 15.65
C PHE A 221 -23.75 -18.04 15.23
N PHE A 222 -25.06 -18.30 15.14
CA PHE A 222 -26.06 -17.22 15.07
C PHE A 222 -26.50 -16.82 16.48
N SER A 223 -26.44 -15.52 16.78
CA SER A 223 -27.13 -14.95 17.95
C SER A 223 -28.32 -14.13 17.45
N PHE A 224 -29.52 -14.69 17.44
CA PHE A 224 -30.72 -13.90 17.16
C PHE A 224 -31.06 -13.02 18.36
N LYS A 225 -30.74 -11.72 18.28
CA LYS A 225 -31.38 -10.70 19.10
C LYS A 225 -32.50 -10.06 18.28
N TYR A 226 -33.74 -10.42 18.59
CA TYR A 226 -34.96 -9.71 18.16
C TYR A 226 -35.21 -9.57 16.64
N ALA A 227 -35.00 -10.63 15.86
CA ALA A 227 -35.34 -10.59 14.44
C ALA A 227 -36.76 -11.13 14.19
N THR A 228 -37.65 -10.28 13.68
CA THR A 228 -38.85 -10.74 12.95
C THR A 228 -38.34 -11.30 11.62
N LEU A 229 -38.19 -12.61 11.54
CA LEU A 229 -37.58 -13.31 10.41
C LEU A 229 -38.68 -13.78 9.46
N PHE A 230 -38.69 -13.26 8.24
CA PHE A 230 -39.32 -13.94 7.11
C PHE A 230 -38.32 -14.98 6.57
N ILE A 231 -38.08 -16.04 7.33
CA ILE A 231 -37.36 -17.20 6.82
C ILE A 231 -38.40 -18.12 6.17
N ASP A 232 -38.23 -18.42 4.89
CA ASP A 232 -38.91 -19.56 4.28
C ASP A 232 -38.40 -20.82 4.98
N VAL A 233 -39.30 -21.51 5.70
CA VAL A 233 -38.98 -22.68 6.52
C VAL A 233 -38.36 -23.81 5.68
N ASN A 234 -38.55 -23.79 4.35
CA ASN A 234 -37.96 -24.74 3.41
C ASN A 234 -36.49 -24.48 3.06
N ALA A 235 -35.98 -23.26 3.32
CA ALA A 235 -34.58 -22.89 3.04
C ALA A 235 -33.59 -23.37 4.13
N LEU A 236 -34.10 -23.72 5.31
CA LEU A 236 -33.33 -24.37 6.36
C LEU A 236 -33.22 -25.87 6.05
N LYS A 237 -32.22 -26.26 5.23
CA LYS A 237 -31.73 -27.64 5.22
C LYS A 237 -31.03 -27.91 6.56
N LEU A 238 -31.83 -28.11 7.61
CA LEU A 238 -31.42 -28.35 8.99
C LEU A 238 -30.57 -29.62 9.07
N THR A 239 -29.26 -29.45 9.21
CA THR A 239 -28.36 -30.54 9.64
C THR A 239 -27.75 -30.29 11.02
N THR A 240 -27.93 -29.12 11.65
CA THR A 240 -27.41 -28.89 12.99
C THR A 240 -28.30 -27.96 13.81
N TYR A 241 -28.47 -28.31 15.08
CA TYR A 241 -29.29 -27.67 16.12
C TYR A 241 -29.25 -26.13 16.08
N VAL A 242 -30.38 -25.51 15.73
CA VAL A 242 -30.64 -24.10 15.97
C VAL A 242 -31.69 -24.01 17.08
N ILE A 243 -31.33 -23.43 18.23
CA ILE A 243 -32.30 -23.06 19.26
C ILE A 243 -33.05 -21.84 18.73
N ILE A 244 -34.24 -22.04 18.17
CA ILE A 244 -35.10 -20.95 17.70
C ILE A 244 -36.19 -20.71 18.76
N LEU A 245 -36.09 -19.59 19.49
CA LEU A 245 -37.20 -19.06 20.28
C LEU A 245 -38.12 -18.24 19.35
N PHE A 246 -39.09 -18.91 18.72
CA PHE A 246 -40.12 -18.24 17.91
C PHE A 246 -41.22 -17.66 18.80
N ARG A 247 -41.57 -16.37 18.60
CA ARG A 247 -42.91 -15.85 18.89
C ARG A 247 -43.60 -15.65 17.55
N ILE A 248 -44.41 -16.62 17.15
CA ILE A 248 -45.17 -16.60 15.90
C ILE A 248 -46.31 -15.58 16.05
N SER A 249 -46.32 -14.54 15.21
CA SER A 249 -47.54 -13.83 14.86
C SER A 249 -48.01 -14.39 13.51
N LEU A 250 -48.94 -15.33 13.56
CA LEU A 250 -49.74 -15.75 12.42
C LEU A 250 -50.69 -14.59 12.10
N ASN A 251 -50.57 -13.99 10.92
CA ASN A 251 -51.70 -13.36 10.27
C ASN A 251 -52.14 -14.31 9.15
N LEU A 252 -53.36 -14.84 9.31
CA LEU A 252 -54.12 -15.57 8.30
C LEU A 252 -54.36 -14.68 7.07
#